data_AF-A0A166F147-F1
#
_entry.id   AF-A0A166F147-F1
#
_cell.length_a   1.000
_cell.length_b   1.000
_cell.length_c   1.000
_cell.angle_alpha   90.00
_cell.angle_beta   90.00
_cell.angle_gamma   90.00
#
_symmetry.space_group_name_H-M   'P 1'
#
loop_
_entity.id
_entity.type
_entity.pdbx_description
1 polymer ?
#
loop_
_entity_poly.entity_id
_entity_poly.type
_entity_poly.pdbx_seq_one_letter_code
_entity_poly.pdbx_strand_id
1 'polypeptide(L)'
;MPPVSFSKMTAADPTYPAYPIACSLATVMMMLVLFANFAQQSWNRGIAFLCIWSCLNNLISAVNAIAWSDNVDVKLYAWCDITSRMSIATGMGTYMAPLLITRRLSLIAGLQSVLPRSRRARRWDQAVEWTLGFVWPLVSAGPLYLVVEASRFQVIEGIGCSSALEASILMLVLTQIWTVLPPIISVSFYYRKLS
;
A
#
# COMPACT_ATOMS: atom_id res chain seq x y z
N MET A 1 40.24 -24.48 -25.89
CA MET A 1 38.92 -24.43 -25.22
C MET A 1 39.09 -23.76 -23.86
N PRO A 2 38.68 -22.50 -23.69
CA PRO A 2 38.65 -21.90 -22.36
C PRO A 2 37.58 -22.60 -21.50
N PRO A 3 37.81 -22.78 -20.19
CA PRO A 3 36.82 -23.35 -19.29
C PRO A 3 35.61 -22.42 -19.19
N VAL A 4 34.42 -22.99 -19.35
CA VAL A 4 33.14 -22.32 -19.10
C VAL A 4 33.14 -21.89 -17.64
N SER A 5 33.31 -20.58 -17.40
CA SER A 5 33.10 -19.97 -16.09
C SER A 5 31.67 -20.29 -15.66
N PHE A 6 31.52 -21.19 -14.69
CA PHE A 6 30.26 -21.36 -13.96
C PHE A 6 30.12 -20.11 -13.07
N SER A 7 29.72 -18.98 -13.68
CA SER A 7 29.20 -17.86 -12.90
C SER A 7 28.06 -18.44 -12.09
N LYS A 8 28.24 -18.54 -10.77
CA LYS A 8 27.08 -18.59 -9.88
C LYS A 8 26.22 -17.41 -10.32
N MET A 9 25.01 -17.67 -10.84
CA MET A 9 23.97 -16.66 -10.92
C MET A 9 23.65 -16.29 -9.48
N THR A 10 24.49 -15.43 -8.90
CA THR A 10 24.27 -14.84 -7.59
C THR A 10 23.17 -13.84 -7.79
N ALA A 11 22.09 -13.99 -7.02
CA ALA A 11 21.03 -12.98 -7.01
C ALA A 11 21.64 -11.59 -6.79
N ALA A 12 21.16 -10.62 -7.57
CA ALA A 12 21.65 -9.25 -7.50
C ALA A 12 21.37 -8.64 -6.11
N ASP A 13 20.25 -9.02 -5.50
CA ASP A 13 19.91 -8.64 -4.13
C ASP A 13 20.37 -9.69 -3.11
N PRO A 14 21.18 -9.30 -2.09
CA PRO A 14 21.69 -10.23 -1.07
C PRO A 14 20.61 -10.73 -0.12
N THR A 15 19.42 -10.14 -0.15
CA THR A 15 18.27 -10.54 0.69
C THR A 15 17.48 -11.70 0.07
N TYR A 16 17.75 -12.05 -1.19
CA TYR A 16 17.16 -13.22 -1.83
C TYR A 16 17.79 -14.51 -1.27
N PRO A 17 17.02 -15.56 -0.93
CA PRO A 17 15.57 -15.73 -1.10
C PRO A 17 14.72 -15.36 0.13
N ALA A 18 15.32 -14.82 1.20
CA ALA A 18 14.60 -14.52 2.44
C ALA A 18 13.49 -13.46 2.27
N TYR A 19 13.72 -12.44 1.42
CA TYR A 19 12.75 -11.36 1.17
C TYR A 19 11.40 -11.86 0.62
N PRO A 20 11.31 -12.59 -0.50
CA PRO A 20 10.03 -13.09 -1.01
C PRO A 20 9.36 -14.08 -0.05
N ILE A 21 10.12 -14.85 0.72
CA ILE A 21 9.58 -15.73 1.76
C ILE A 21 8.89 -14.89 2.84
N ALA A 22 9.54 -13.85 3.36
CA ALA A 22 8.97 -12.95 4.35
C ALA A 22 7.71 -12.26 3.83
N CYS A 23 7.72 -11.77 2.58
CA CYS A 23 6.54 -11.17 1.94
C CYS A 23 5.37 -12.17 1.81
N SER A 24 5.66 -13.43 1.44
CA SER A 24 4.63 -14.47 1.33
C SER A 24 4.00 -14.78 2.70
N LEU A 25 4.81 -14.91 3.75
CA LEU A 25 4.34 -15.12 5.12
C LEU A 25 3.52 -13.93 5.62
N ALA A 26 3.99 -12.71 5.40
CA ALA A 26 3.26 -11.49 5.76
C ALA A 26 1.90 -11.41 5.05
N THR A 27 1.83 -11.80 3.77
CA THR A 27 0.57 -11.86 3.02
C THR A 27 -0.39 -12.86 3.65
N VAL A 28 0.07 -14.06 4.00
CA VAL A 28 -0.77 -15.07 4.67
C VAL A 28 -1.28 -14.55 6.01
N MET A 29 -0.42 -13.94 6.84
CA MET A 29 -0.84 -13.37 8.12
C MET A 29 -1.87 -12.25 7.96
N MET A 30 -1.69 -11.34 7.00
CA MET A 30 -2.64 -10.26 6.73
C MET A 30 -3.99 -10.79 6.20
N MET A 31 -3.97 -11.85 5.38
CA MET A 31 -5.19 -12.53 4.93
C MET A 31 -5.95 -13.17 6.10
N LEU A 32 -5.24 -13.76 7.06
CA LEU A 32 -5.85 -14.30 8.29
C LEU A 32 -6.50 -13.20 9.12
N VAL A 33 -5.84 -12.04 9.28
CA VAL A 33 -6.43 -10.87 9.98
C VAL A 33 -7.67 -10.37 9.26
N LEU A 34 -7.64 -10.28 7.93
CA LEU A 34 -8.80 -9.89 7.13
C LEU A 34 -9.97 -10.87 7.31
N PHE A 35 -9.68 -12.17 7.27
CA PHE A 35 -10.68 -13.22 7.50
C PHE A 35 -11.26 -13.16 8.90
N ALA A 36 -10.42 -12.96 9.92
CA ALA A 36 -10.88 -12.79 11.31
C ALA A 36 -11.77 -11.55 11.46
N ASN A 37 -11.41 -10.42 10.86
CA ASN A 37 -12.22 -9.19 10.86
C ASN A 37 -13.59 -9.40 10.17
N PHE A 38 -13.64 -10.23 9.13
CA PHE A 38 -14.89 -10.62 8.47
C PHE A 38 -15.73 -11.56 9.36
N ALA A 39 -15.12 -12.63 9.87
CA ALA A 39 -15.79 -13.67 10.66
C ALA A 39 -16.34 -13.15 12.00
N GLN A 40 -15.66 -12.21 12.65
CA GLN A 40 -16.10 -11.60 13.91
C GLN A 40 -17.20 -10.54 13.71
N GLN A 41 -17.60 -10.26 12.46
CA GLN A 41 -18.66 -9.30 12.11
C GLN A 41 -18.42 -7.86 12.64
N SER A 42 -17.18 -7.58 13.07
CA SER A 42 -16.75 -6.27 13.58
C SER A 42 -16.46 -5.25 12.47
N TRP A 43 -16.53 -5.68 11.20
CA TRP A 43 -16.43 -4.92 9.94
C TRP A 43 -15.65 -3.60 10.08
N ASN A 44 -14.44 -3.67 10.64
CA ASN A 44 -13.60 -2.50 10.74
C ASN A 44 -12.99 -2.24 9.37
N ARG A 45 -13.60 -1.30 8.64
CA ARG A 45 -13.20 -0.95 7.28
C ARG A 45 -11.76 -0.44 7.20
N GLY A 46 -11.29 0.27 8.23
CA GLY A 46 -9.90 0.70 8.31
C GLY A 46 -8.92 -0.47 8.32
N ILE A 47 -9.19 -1.50 9.13
CA ILE A 47 -8.38 -2.72 9.17
C ILE A 47 -8.48 -3.47 7.84
N ALA A 48 -9.68 -3.58 7.26
CA ALA A 48 -9.86 -4.26 5.98
C ALA A 48 -9.04 -3.61 4.86
N PHE A 49 -9.05 -2.27 4.76
CA PHE A 49 -8.21 -1.55 3.79
C PHE A 49 -6.73 -1.76 4.06
N LEU A 50 -6.28 -1.67 5.32
CA LEU A 50 -4.88 -1.92 5.66
C LEU A 50 -4.41 -3.31 5.19
N CYS A 51 -5.20 -4.35 5.49
CA CYS A 51 -4.87 -5.72 5.09
C CYS A 51 -4.89 -5.89 3.57
N ILE A 52 -5.92 -5.40 2.87
CA ILE A 52 -6.03 -5.55 1.41
C ILE A 52 -4.84 -4.88 0.71
N TRP A 53 -4.54 -3.62 1.04
CA TRP A 53 -3.44 -2.87 0.42
C TRP A 53 -2.08 -3.47 0.77
N SER A 54 -1.88 -3.92 2.01
CA SER A 54 -0.64 -4.58 2.44
C SER A 54 -0.43 -5.94 1.76
N CYS A 55 -1.49 -6.75 1.62
CA CYS A 55 -1.43 -8.02 0.89
C CYS A 55 -1.03 -7.81 -0.56
N LEU A 56 -1.66 -6.86 -1.25
CA LEU A 56 -1.34 -6.53 -2.64
C LEU A 56 0.13 -6.09 -2.77
N ASN A 57 0.60 -5.23 -1.86
CA ASN A 57 1.98 -4.77 -1.86
C ASN A 57 2.98 -5.92 -1.68
N ASN A 58 2.75 -6.80 -0.70
CA ASN A 58 3.63 -7.94 -0.44
C ASN A 58 3.61 -8.97 -1.59
N LEU A 59 2.46 -9.19 -2.21
CA LEU A 59 2.36 -10.09 -3.37
C LEU A 59 3.16 -9.54 -4.55
N ILE A 60 3.04 -8.24 -4.84
CA ILE A 60 3.82 -7.56 -5.87
C ILE A 60 5.32 -7.72 -5.59
N SER A 61 5.76 -7.40 -4.37
CA SER A 61 7.15 -7.53 -3.94
C SER A 61 7.68 -8.95 -4.08
N ALA A 62 6.90 -9.95 -3.67
CA ALA A 62 7.29 -11.35 -3.76
C ALA A 62 7.45 -11.81 -5.22
N VAL A 63 6.48 -11.51 -6.09
CA VAL A 63 6.54 -11.87 -7.51
C VAL A 63 7.71 -11.18 -8.20
N ASN A 64 7.91 -9.89 -7.93
CA ASN A 64 9.00 -9.13 -8.52
C ASN A 64 10.37 -9.68 -8.10
N ALA A 65 10.58 -9.93 -6.80
CA ALA A 65 11.85 -10.47 -6.29
C ALA A 65 12.17 -11.88 -6.82
N ILE A 66 11.15 -12.68 -7.13
CA ILE A 66 11.32 -14.01 -7.73
C ILE A 66 11.64 -13.92 -9.22
N ALA A 67 10.94 -13.06 -9.97
CA ALA A 67 11.07 -13.00 -11.42
C ALA A 67 12.30 -12.23 -11.92
N TRP A 68 12.80 -11.26 -11.12
CA TRP A 68 13.94 -10.40 -11.44
C TRP A 68 15.11 -10.57 -10.46
N SER A 69 15.26 -11.72 -9.83
CA SER A 69 16.30 -11.99 -8.81
C SER A 69 17.74 -11.75 -9.30
N ASP A 70 17.98 -11.94 -10.59
CA ASP A 70 19.30 -12.01 -11.23
C ASP A 70 19.28 -11.43 -12.66
N ASN A 71 18.23 -10.69 -13.03
CA ASN A 71 18.00 -10.24 -14.39
C ASN A 71 17.24 -8.89 -14.42
N VAL A 72 17.40 -8.14 -15.51
CA VAL A 72 16.67 -6.87 -15.79
C VAL A 72 15.68 -6.96 -16.95
N ASP A 73 15.53 -8.14 -17.54
CA ASP A 73 14.74 -8.32 -18.75
C ASP A 73 13.26 -8.01 -18.54
N VAL A 74 12.64 -7.29 -19.48
CA VAL A 74 11.20 -7.04 -19.47
C VAL A 74 10.46 -8.29 -19.98
N LYS A 75 10.30 -9.28 -19.10
CA LYS A 75 9.64 -10.56 -19.41
C LYS A 75 8.11 -10.45 -19.48
N LEU A 76 7.52 -9.62 -18.61
CA LEU A 76 6.06 -9.47 -18.47
C LEU A 76 5.62 -8.00 -18.55
N TYR A 77 5.45 -7.48 -19.76
CA TYR A 77 5.02 -6.09 -19.99
C TYR A 77 3.70 -5.74 -19.29
N ALA A 78 2.69 -6.60 -19.40
CA ALA A 78 1.40 -6.37 -18.75
C ALA A 78 1.50 -6.36 -17.21
N TRP A 79 2.38 -7.19 -16.64
CA TRP A 79 2.65 -7.20 -15.22
C TRP A 79 3.30 -5.89 -14.76
N CYS A 80 4.34 -5.42 -15.45
CA CYS A 80 5.00 -4.16 -15.08
C CYS A 80 4.05 -2.96 -15.17
N ASP A 81 3.16 -2.92 -16.18
CA ASP A 81 2.19 -1.83 -16.36
C ASP A 81 1.13 -1.76 -15.24
N ILE A 82 0.66 -2.92 -14.79
CA ILE A 82 -0.24 -3.01 -13.64
C ILE A 82 0.51 -2.67 -12.36
N THR A 83 1.71 -3.23 -12.19
CA THR A 83 2.52 -3.09 -10.98
C THR A 83 2.94 -1.65 -10.74
N SER A 84 3.37 -0.91 -11.77
CA SER A 84 3.79 0.49 -11.62
C SER A 84 2.68 1.37 -11.04
N ARG A 85 1.42 1.16 -11.45
CA ARG A 85 0.26 1.88 -10.91
C ARG A 85 -0.15 1.36 -9.54
N MET A 86 -0.19 0.04 -9.39
CA MET A 86 -0.60 -0.60 -8.14
C MET A 86 0.35 -0.26 -6.99
N SER A 87 1.66 -0.12 -7.22
CA SER A 87 2.62 0.30 -6.19
C SER A 87 2.31 1.69 -5.61
N ILE A 88 1.81 2.62 -6.44
CA ILE A 88 1.37 3.94 -5.96
C ILE A 88 0.08 3.80 -5.13
N ALA A 89 -0.89 3.02 -5.62
CA ALA A 89 -2.15 2.78 -4.90
C ALA A 89 -1.93 2.10 -3.55
N THR A 90 -1.10 1.05 -3.50
CA THR A 90 -0.82 0.30 -2.26
C THR A 90 -0.09 1.16 -1.25
N GLY A 91 0.86 2.00 -1.68
CA GLY A 91 1.50 2.99 -0.80
C GLY A 91 0.46 3.92 -0.17
N MET A 92 -0.36 4.57 -1.00
CA MET A 92 -1.39 5.52 -0.56
C MET A 92 -2.43 4.88 0.36
N GLY A 93 -2.91 3.69 0.01
CA GLY A 93 -3.84 2.92 0.84
C GLY A 93 -3.26 2.55 2.20
N THR A 94 -1.97 2.20 2.23
CA THR A 94 -1.26 1.87 3.47
C THR A 94 -1.11 3.09 4.38
N TYR A 95 -0.86 4.29 3.85
CA TYR A 95 -0.78 5.51 4.67
C TYR A 95 -2.14 6.02 5.16
N MET A 96 -3.21 5.81 4.40
CA MET A 96 -4.56 6.25 4.76
C MET A 96 -5.25 5.35 5.78
N ALA A 97 -4.96 4.04 5.76
CA ALA A 97 -5.66 3.09 6.62
C ALA A 97 -5.47 3.35 8.13
N PRO A 98 -4.26 3.69 8.66
CA PRO A 98 -4.08 4.05 10.06
C PRO A 98 -4.93 5.26 10.49
N LEU A 99 -5.03 6.30 9.66
CA LEU A 99 -5.88 7.45 9.93
C LEU A 99 -7.35 7.05 10.07
N LEU A 100 -7.84 6.16 9.20
CA LEU A 100 -9.20 5.64 9.28
C LEU A 100 -9.45 4.81 10.53
N ILE A 101 -8.46 3.98 10.93
CA ILE A 101 -8.52 3.19 12.16
C ILE A 101 -8.59 4.11 13.38
N THR A 102 -7.68 5.09 13.50
CA THR A 102 -7.66 6.02 14.64
C THR A 102 -8.92 6.88 14.70
N ARG A 103 -9.41 7.35 13.55
CA ARG A 103 -10.70 8.05 13.46
C ARG A 103 -11.83 7.20 14.03
N ARG A 104 -11.93 5.92 13.62
CA ARG A 104 -12.98 5.02 14.10
C ARG A 104 -12.87 4.77 15.60
N LEU A 105 -11.65 4.57 16.11
CA LEU A 105 -11.39 4.41 17.54
C LEU A 105 -11.79 5.65 18.34
N SER A 106 -11.40 6.85 17.89
CA SER A 106 -11.78 8.10 18.55
C SER A 106 -13.29 8.34 18.59
N LEU A 107 -14.01 7.89 17.55
CA LEU A 107 -15.47 7.93 17.52
C LEU A 107 -16.06 6.93 18.52
N ILE A 108 -15.53 5.72 18.63
CA ILE A 108 -16.03 4.71 19.58
C ILE A 108 -15.79 5.18 21.02
N ALA A 109 -14.59 5.64 21.34
CA ALA A 109 -14.24 6.18 22.65
C ALA A 109 -15.08 7.41 23.01
N GLY A 110 -15.29 8.33 22.05
CA GLY A 110 -16.17 9.49 22.25
C GLY A 110 -17.66 9.12 22.38
N LEU A 111 -18.13 8.07 21.70
CA LEU A 111 -19.53 7.62 21.75
C LEU A 111 -19.89 6.88 23.04
N GLN A 112 -18.90 6.37 23.79
CA GLN A 112 -19.16 5.93 25.17
C GLN A 112 -19.67 7.07 26.07
N SER A 113 -19.51 8.33 25.66
CA SER A 113 -19.91 9.50 26.45
C SER A 113 -21.20 10.22 26.01
N VAL A 114 -21.72 10.05 24.79
CA VAL A 114 -22.90 10.84 24.31
C VAL A 114 -23.74 10.09 23.25
N LEU A 115 -25.08 10.17 23.40
CA LEU A 115 -26.24 9.81 22.55
C LEU A 115 -26.07 8.99 21.23
N PRO A 116 -27.07 8.16 20.87
CA PRO A 116 -27.06 7.37 19.63
C PRO A 116 -26.95 8.25 18.37
N ARG A 117 -26.04 7.85 17.49
CA ARG A 117 -25.64 8.61 16.29
C ARG A 117 -26.73 8.60 15.21
N SER A 118 -27.00 9.76 14.59
CA SER A 118 -28.00 9.89 13.53
C SER A 118 -27.65 9.06 12.27
N ARG A 119 -28.68 8.59 11.55
CA ARG A 119 -28.50 7.86 10.27
C ARG A 119 -27.65 8.65 9.27
N ARG A 120 -27.83 9.98 9.21
CA ARG A 120 -27.04 10.88 8.35
C ARG A 120 -25.55 10.85 8.71
N ALA A 121 -25.23 10.93 9.99
CA ALA A 121 -23.84 10.91 10.45
C ALA A 121 -23.16 9.55 10.21
N ARG A 122 -23.90 8.43 10.22
CA ARG A 122 -23.38 7.10 9.87
C ARG A 122 -23.07 6.97 8.37
N ARG A 123 -23.95 7.49 7.50
CA ARG A 123 -23.70 7.52 6.04
C ARG A 123 -22.49 8.39 5.70
N TRP A 124 -22.34 9.53 6.37
CA TRP A 124 -21.19 10.41 6.19
C TRP A 124 -19.87 9.72 6.57
N ASP A 125 -19.82 9.00 7.70
CA ASP A 125 -18.64 8.19 8.04
C ASP A 125 -18.32 7.16 6.98
N GLN A 126 -19.35 6.53 6.43
CA GLN A 126 -19.17 5.54 5.38
C GLN A 126 -18.58 6.15 4.11
N ALA A 127 -19.11 7.29 3.68
CA ALA A 127 -18.57 8.02 2.54
C ALA A 127 -17.10 8.38 2.77
N VAL A 128 -16.75 8.98 3.91
CA VAL A 128 -15.37 9.38 4.23
C VAL A 128 -14.41 8.18 4.23
N GLU A 129 -14.80 7.07 4.85
CA GLU A 129 -13.96 5.86 4.91
C GLU A 129 -13.74 5.24 3.53
N TRP A 130 -14.77 5.18 2.67
CA TRP A 130 -14.63 4.68 1.29
C TRP A 130 -13.83 5.63 0.41
N THR A 131 -14.05 6.95 0.56
CA THR A 131 -13.33 7.95 -0.23
C THR A 131 -11.85 7.93 0.10
N LEU A 132 -11.47 7.95 1.38
CA LEU A 132 -10.06 7.95 1.77
C LEU A 132 -9.39 6.57 1.65
N GLY A 133 -10.12 5.50 1.92
CA GLY A 133 -9.56 4.14 1.95
C GLY A 133 -9.48 3.46 0.58
N PHE A 134 -10.25 3.92 -0.41
CA PHE A 134 -10.33 3.29 -1.73
C PHE A 134 -10.23 4.29 -2.88
N VAL A 135 -11.10 5.30 -2.91
CA VAL A 135 -11.15 6.25 -4.04
C VAL A 135 -9.85 7.05 -4.15
N TRP A 136 -9.32 7.53 -3.02
CA TRP A 136 -8.09 8.32 -3.00
C TRP A 136 -6.87 7.54 -3.52
N PRO A 137 -6.57 6.30 -3.05
CA PRO A 137 -5.57 5.44 -3.66
C PRO A 137 -5.72 5.26 -5.18
N LEU A 138 -6.94 5.03 -5.68
CA LEU A 138 -7.16 4.83 -7.12
C LEU A 138 -6.98 6.11 -7.93
N VAL A 139 -7.45 7.25 -7.43
CA VAL A 139 -7.24 8.56 -8.08
C VAL A 139 -5.76 8.92 -8.11
N SER A 140 -5.03 8.59 -7.04
CA SER A 140 -3.58 8.83 -6.97
C SER A 140 -2.79 7.97 -7.96
N ALA A 141 -3.15 6.69 -8.12
CA ALA A 141 -2.47 5.76 -9.03
C ALA A 141 -2.87 5.91 -10.50
N GLY A 142 -4.01 6.54 -10.78
CA GLY A 142 -4.46 6.82 -12.14
C GLY A 142 -4.19 8.27 -12.53
N PRO A 143 -5.20 9.16 -12.47
CA PRO A 143 -5.09 10.54 -12.95
C PRO A 143 -3.89 11.32 -12.42
N LEU A 144 -3.58 11.23 -11.12
CA LEU A 144 -2.49 12.03 -10.53
C LEU A 144 -1.12 11.47 -10.91
N TYR A 145 -0.98 10.15 -10.98
CA TYR A 145 0.25 9.48 -11.39
C TYR A 145 0.66 9.89 -12.81
N LEU A 146 -0.30 9.95 -13.75
CA LEU A 146 -0.04 10.34 -15.14
C LEU A 146 0.61 11.72 -15.29
N VAL A 147 0.42 12.62 -14.31
CA VAL A 147 0.99 13.99 -14.38
C VAL A 147 2.48 14.01 -13.99
N VAL A 148 2.94 13.02 -13.22
CA VAL A 148 4.32 12.95 -12.69
C VAL A 148 5.08 11.73 -13.19
N GLU A 149 4.50 11.00 -14.14
CA GLU A 149 5.07 9.81 -14.76
C GLU A 149 6.21 10.21 -15.71
N ALA A 150 7.44 9.81 -15.38
CA ALA A 150 8.61 10.05 -16.25
C ALA A 150 8.68 9.03 -17.40
N SER A 151 8.29 7.79 -17.11
CA SER A 151 8.17 6.72 -18.09
C SER A 151 7.15 5.69 -17.62
N ARG A 152 6.69 4.82 -18.53
CA ARG A 152 5.60 3.87 -18.26
C ARG A 152 5.85 2.96 -17.05
N PHE A 153 7.08 2.48 -16.93
CA PHE A 153 7.61 1.71 -15.81
C PHE A 153 9.14 1.67 -15.94
N GLN A 154 9.81 1.34 -14.85
CA GLN A 154 11.23 0.98 -14.85
C GLN A 154 11.38 -0.42 -14.28
N VAL A 155 12.43 -1.13 -14.70
CA VAL A 155 12.81 -2.43 -14.14
C VAL A 155 14.17 -2.27 -13.49
N ILE A 156 14.25 -2.65 -12.21
CA ILE A 156 15.47 -2.58 -11.42
C ILE A 156 15.92 -4.01 -11.13
N GLU A 157 17.19 -4.33 -11.37
CA GLU A 157 17.75 -5.65 -11.11
C GLU A 157 17.57 -6.02 -9.62
N GLY A 158 17.18 -7.27 -9.32
CA GLY A 158 16.91 -7.74 -7.96
C GLY A 158 15.53 -7.32 -7.41
N ILE A 159 15.07 -6.12 -7.77
CA ILE A 159 13.83 -5.51 -7.23
C ILE A 159 12.62 -5.73 -8.15
N GLY A 160 12.81 -5.77 -9.47
CA GLY A 160 11.76 -5.97 -10.49
C GLY A 160 11.10 -4.68 -11.00
N CYS A 161 9.84 -4.79 -11.44
CA CYS A 161 9.10 -3.65 -12.02
C CYS A 161 8.72 -2.62 -10.94
N SER A 162 8.97 -1.35 -11.23
CA SER A 162 8.65 -0.21 -10.36
C SER A 162 8.09 0.97 -11.15
N SER A 163 7.43 1.89 -10.45
CA SER A 163 6.93 3.16 -11.01
C SER A 163 8.11 4.08 -11.33
N ALA A 164 8.05 4.78 -12.46
CA ALA A 164 9.07 5.75 -12.86
C ALA A 164 8.50 7.17 -12.76
N LEU A 165 8.96 7.91 -11.74
CA LEU A 165 8.47 9.25 -11.42
C LEU A 165 9.52 10.31 -11.79
N GLU A 166 9.06 11.44 -12.31
CA GLU A 166 9.93 12.57 -12.57
C GLU A 166 10.22 13.35 -11.28
N ALA A 167 11.50 13.61 -11.01
CA ALA A 167 11.92 14.35 -9.82
C ALA A 167 11.49 15.83 -9.94
N SER A 168 10.36 16.15 -9.32
CA SER A 168 9.76 17.48 -9.37
C SER A 168 9.10 17.84 -8.04
N ILE A 169 8.87 19.14 -7.80
CA ILE A 169 8.09 19.61 -6.64
C ILE A 169 6.69 18.98 -6.66
N LEU A 170 6.12 18.79 -7.85
CA LEU A 170 4.81 18.17 -8.02
C LEU A 170 4.81 16.71 -7.54
N MET A 171 5.86 15.94 -7.83
CA MET A 171 6.02 14.58 -7.31
C MET A 171 6.03 14.55 -5.77
N LEU A 172 6.72 15.49 -5.12
CA LEU A 172 6.73 15.60 -3.65
C LEU A 172 5.32 15.87 -3.09
N VAL A 173 4.59 16.80 -3.71
CA VAL A 173 3.23 17.18 -3.28
C VAL A 173 2.21 16.07 -3.56
N LEU A 174 2.34 15.35 -4.67
CA LEU A 174 1.36 14.32 -5.04
C LEU A 174 1.64 12.96 -4.41
N THR A 175 2.89 12.66 -4.03
CA THR A 175 3.27 11.34 -3.51
C THR A 175 3.79 11.40 -2.07
N GLN A 176 4.82 12.20 -1.79
CA GLN A 176 5.54 12.15 -0.52
C GLN A 176 4.78 12.79 0.64
N ILE A 177 4.03 13.87 0.39
CA ILE A 177 3.29 14.58 1.45
C ILE A 177 2.27 13.67 2.16
N TRP A 178 1.74 12.68 1.45
CA TRP A 178 0.74 11.73 1.93
C TRP A 178 1.31 10.67 2.89
N THR A 179 2.63 10.57 3.01
CA THR A 179 3.28 9.75 4.04
C THR A 179 3.23 10.43 5.42
N VAL A 180 3.19 11.78 5.44
CA VAL A 180 3.31 12.59 6.66
C VAL A 180 1.97 13.21 7.09
N LEU A 181 1.13 13.62 6.14
CA LEU A 181 -0.14 14.27 6.47
C LEU A 181 -1.11 13.39 7.27
N PRO A 182 -1.40 12.13 6.87
CA PRO A 182 -2.31 11.27 7.63
C PRO A 182 -1.89 11.06 9.10
N PRO A 183 -0.62 10.75 9.44
CA PRO A 183 -0.23 10.61 10.84
C PRO A 183 -0.32 11.93 11.61
N ILE A 184 0.05 13.08 11.01
CA ILE A 184 -0.11 14.39 11.66
C ILE A 184 -1.59 14.65 11.99
N ILE A 185 -2.49 14.49 11.01
CA ILE A 185 -3.94 14.67 11.21
C ILE A 185 -4.45 13.73 12.32
N SER A 186 -3.98 12.49 12.33
CA SER A 186 -4.34 11.50 13.33
C SER A 186 -3.98 11.95 14.75
N VAL A 187 -2.74 12.43 14.94
CA VAL A 187 -2.24 12.90 16.24
C VAL A 187 -2.97 14.20 16.66
N SER A 188 -3.06 15.18 15.77
CA SER A 188 -3.60 16.51 16.10
C SER A 188 -5.09 16.49 16.43
N PHE A 189 -5.90 15.72 15.69
CA PHE A 189 -7.36 15.75 15.84
C PHE A 189 -7.91 14.61 16.69
N TYR A 190 -7.39 13.39 16.55
CA TYR A 190 -7.99 12.22 17.19
C TYR A 190 -7.34 11.89 18.52
N TYR A 191 -6.03 12.03 18.64
CA TYR A 191 -5.33 11.78 19.90
C TYR A 191 -5.65 12.86 20.95
N ARG A 192 -5.67 14.14 20.55
CA ARG A 192 -6.04 15.26 21.44
C ARG A 192 -7.46 15.16 22.01
N LYS A 193 -8.36 14.44 21.33
CA LYS A 193 -9.75 14.25 21.78
C LYS A 193 -9.88 13.17 22.86
N LEU A 194 -8.86 12.34 23.05
CA LEU A 194 -8.83 11.24 24.02
C LEU A 194 -8.11 11.61 25.33
N SER A 195 -7.32 12.68 25.34
CA SER A 195 -6.70 13.26 26.54
C SER A 195 -7.59 14.33 27.17
#